data_AF-A0A7S4FKZ5-F1
#
_entry.id   AF-A0A7S4FKZ5-F1
#
_cell.length_a   1.000
_cell.length_b   1.000
_cell.length_c   1.000
_cell.angle_alpha   90.00
_cell.angle_beta   90.00
_cell.angle_gamma   90.00
#
_symmetry.space_group_name_H-M   'P 1'
#
loop_
_entity.id
_entity.type
_entity.pdbx_description
1 polymer ?
#
loop_
_entity_poly.entity_id
_entity_poly.type
_entity_poly.pdbx_seq_one_letter_code
_entity_poly.pdbx_strand_id
1 'polypeptide(L)'
;GYMPPGFALMPWRTRALFNLRRSVCKSVFFIDTVLHMLRGHDLLFCIGIVAVTYLCLHYRWTLQVQPTLLLNILLFPLSFAVNAAYQRREAALQHFGMFKSCTLDVYLLHRCWQFEPNLPLDFLDCSRDCIHNTFNAVRKYLMSRSEPDKQEQLKIFYDTVAELTLMNDVLRLS
;
A
#
# COMPACT_ATOMS: atom_id res chain seq x y z
N GLY A 1 3.78 -2.32 10.20
CA GLY A 1 2.43 -2.87 10.38
C GLY A 1 1.62 -1.85 11.14
N TYR A 2 0.64 -1.22 10.48
CA TYR A 2 -0.23 -0.26 11.14
C TYR A 2 -1.32 -1.01 11.90
N MET A 3 -1.32 -0.90 13.23
CA MET A 3 -2.41 -1.38 14.08
C MET A 3 -3.52 -0.32 14.08
N PRO A 4 -4.79 -0.71 13.89
CA PRO A 4 -5.91 0.24 13.92
C PRO A 4 -6.16 0.77 15.35
N PRO A 5 -6.59 2.04 15.49
CA PRO A 5 -6.90 2.64 16.78
C PRO A 5 -8.18 1.99 17.33
N GLY A 6 -8.04 1.23 18.41
CA GLY A 6 -9.13 0.43 19.01
C GLY A 6 -8.68 -0.94 19.52
N PHE A 7 -7.49 -1.41 19.13
CA PHE A 7 -6.95 -2.70 19.58
C PHE A 7 -6.54 -2.73 21.06
N ALA A 8 -6.38 -1.57 21.69
CA ALA A 8 -5.99 -1.45 23.09
C ALA A 8 -7.11 -1.87 24.08
N LEU A 9 -8.38 -1.73 23.71
CA LEU A 9 -9.54 -1.91 24.60
C LEU A 9 -10.18 -3.31 24.54
N MET A 10 -9.65 -4.25 23.74
CA MET A 10 -10.23 -5.60 23.65
C MET A 10 -9.76 -6.52 24.80
N PRO A 11 -10.66 -7.23 25.50
CA PRO A 11 -10.30 -8.20 26.55
C PRO A 11 -9.42 -9.34 26.00
N TRP A 12 -8.47 -9.84 26.80
CA TRP A 12 -7.37 -10.71 26.33
C TRP A 12 -7.86 -11.99 25.61
N ARG A 13 -9.04 -12.50 25.96
CA ARG A 13 -9.61 -13.73 25.38
C ARG A 13 -9.97 -13.60 23.89
N THR A 14 -10.37 -12.42 23.41
CA THR A 14 -10.68 -12.22 21.97
C THR A 14 -9.42 -12.00 21.13
N ARG A 15 -8.33 -11.51 21.72
CA ARG A 15 -7.00 -11.40 21.07
C ARG A 15 -6.42 -12.77 20.71
N ALA A 16 -6.56 -13.77 21.58
CA ALA A 16 -6.03 -15.11 21.36
C ALA A 16 -6.76 -15.85 20.22
N LEU A 17 -8.10 -15.77 20.18
CA LEU A 17 -8.91 -16.40 19.13
C LEU A 17 -8.70 -15.75 17.75
N PHE A 18 -8.48 -14.44 17.70
CA PHE A 18 -8.18 -13.74 16.44
C PHE A 18 -6.77 -14.09 15.91
N ASN A 19 -5.79 -14.26 16.79
CA ASN A 19 -4.43 -14.69 16.41
C ASN A 19 -4.38 -16.17 16.00
N LEU A 20 -5.16 -17.07 16.63
CA LEU A 20 -5.24 -18.47 16.21
C LEU A 20 -5.91 -18.60 14.82
N ARG A 21 -7.00 -17.85 14.57
CA ARG A 21 -7.67 -17.86 13.25
C ARG A 21 -6.77 -17.30 12.14
N ARG A 22 -5.90 -16.32 12.45
CA ARG A 22 -4.87 -15.80 11.52
C ARG A 22 -3.72 -16.77 11.27
N SER A 23 -3.32 -17.57 12.27
CA SER A 23 -2.21 -18.51 12.14
C SER A 23 -2.59 -19.72 11.29
N VAL A 24 -3.79 -20.27 11.49
CA VAL A 24 -4.27 -21.44 10.71
C VAL A 24 -4.59 -21.05 9.26
N CYS A 25 -5.16 -19.85 9.03
CA CYS A 25 -5.46 -19.38 7.68
C CYS A 25 -4.19 -18.99 6.88
N LYS A 26 -3.12 -18.53 7.53
CA LYS A 26 -1.82 -18.32 6.88
C LYS A 26 -1.14 -19.61 6.44
N SER A 27 -1.25 -20.68 7.22
CA SER A 27 -0.64 -21.97 6.86
C SER A 27 -1.33 -22.63 5.67
N VAL A 28 -2.66 -22.55 5.57
CA VAL A 28 -3.41 -23.10 4.42
C VAL A 28 -3.15 -22.27 3.15
N PHE A 29 -3.13 -20.93 3.26
CA PHE A 29 -2.83 -20.06 2.12
C PHE A 29 -1.37 -20.16 1.65
N PHE A 30 -0.43 -20.45 2.55
CA PHE A 30 0.97 -20.71 2.21
C PHE A 30 1.13 -22.02 1.44
N ILE A 31 0.39 -23.07 1.79
CA ILE A 31 0.44 -24.35 1.08
C ILE A 31 -0.16 -24.22 -0.32
N ASP A 32 -1.34 -23.59 -0.48
CA ASP A 32 -1.96 -23.38 -1.80
C ASP A 32 -1.14 -22.44 -2.69
N THR A 33 -0.49 -21.41 -2.12
CA THR A 33 0.38 -20.49 -2.88
C THR A 33 1.70 -21.16 -3.26
N VAL A 34 2.27 -22.02 -2.41
CA VAL A 34 3.45 -22.82 -2.76
C VAL A 34 3.10 -23.83 -3.85
N LEU A 35 1.95 -24.51 -3.75
CA LEU A 35 1.48 -25.48 -4.74
C LEU A 35 1.19 -24.83 -6.11
N HIS A 36 0.67 -23.60 -6.13
CA HIS A 36 0.39 -22.84 -7.36
C HIS A 36 1.62 -22.10 -7.95
N MET A 37 2.70 -21.96 -7.17
CA MET A 37 3.98 -21.39 -7.63
C MET A 37 4.91 -22.44 -8.25
N LEU A 38 4.64 -23.74 -8.07
CA LEU A 38 5.39 -24.81 -8.75
C LEU A 38 5.05 -24.88 -10.25
N ARG A 39 5.58 -23.93 -11.03
CA ARG A 39 5.89 -24.18 -12.44
C ARG A 39 6.97 -25.26 -12.50
N GLY A 40 6.96 -26.11 -13.54
CA GLY A 40 7.88 -27.25 -13.68
C GLY A 40 9.37 -26.92 -13.54
N HIS A 41 9.78 -25.65 -13.74
CA HIS A 41 11.13 -25.17 -13.49
C HIS A 41 11.56 -25.23 -12.02
N ASP A 42 10.69 -24.85 -11.10
CA ASP A 42 11.03 -24.78 -9.66
C ASP A 42 11.05 -26.19 -9.04
N LEU A 43 10.30 -27.13 -9.63
CA LEU A 43 10.33 -28.55 -9.27
C LEU A 43 11.68 -29.19 -9.65
N LEU A 44 12.21 -28.84 -10.84
CA LEU A 44 13.53 -29.29 -11.29
C LEU A 44 14.65 -28.81 -10.36
N PHE A 45 14.55 -27.56 -9.90
CA PHE A 45 15.50 -26.97 -8.96
C PHE A 45 15.49 -27.68 -7.60
N CYS A 46 14.30 -27.98 -7.06
CA CYS A 46 14.15 -28.74 -5.82
C CYS A 46 14.72 -30.15 -5.91
N ILE A 47 14.44 -30.88 -7.00
CA ILE A 47 15.01 -32.22 -7.23
C ILE A 47 16.54 -32.15 -7.31
N GLY A 48 17.09 -31.13 -7.99
CA GLY A 48 18.53 -30.91 -8.06
C GLY A 48 19.17 -30.72 -6.69
N ILE A 49 18.58 -29.91 -5.82
CA ILE A 49 19.09 -29.69 -4.45
C ILE A 49 19.06 -31.00 -3.64
N VAL A 50 17.98 -31.77 -3.71
CA VAL A 50 17.85 -33.04 -2.99
C VAL A 50 18.89 -34.05 -3.49
N ALA A 51 19.09 -34.16 -4.80
CA ALA A 51 20.07 -35.06 -5.40
C ALA A 51 21.51 -34.69 -4.98
N VAL A 52 21.86 -33.40 -5.03
CA VAL A 52 23.19 -32.90 -4.60
C VAL A 52 23.41 -33.12 -3.11
N THR A 53 22.38 -32.88 -2.28
CA THR A 53 22.46 -33.11 -0.82
C THR A 53 22.64 -34.59 -0.51
N TYR A 54 21.94 -35.49 -1.22
CA TYR A 54 22.08 -36.93 -1.09
C TYR A 54 23.49 -37.42 -1.49
N LEU A 55 24.01 -36.94 -2.61
CA LEU A 55 25.38 -37.22 -3.05
C LEU A 55 26.42 -36.73 -2.04
N CYS A 56 26.25 -35.52 -1.49
CA CYS A 56 27.15 -34.95 -0.49
C CYS A 56 27.20 -35.78 0.81
N LEU A 57 26.03 -36.27 1.26
CA LEU A 57 25.92 -37.17 2.40
C LEU A 57 26.54 -38.55 2.13
N HIS A 58 26.35 -39.11 0.93
CA HIS A 58 26.89 -40.41 0.55
C HIS A 58 28.42 -40.40 0.42
N TYR A 59 28.98 -39.38 -0.23
CA TYR A 59 30.43 -39.25 -0.45
C TYR A 59 31.17 -38.58 0.74
N ARG A 60 30.47 -38.22 1.82
CA ARG A 60 31.00 -37.54 3.02
C ARG A 60 31.89 -36.32 2.69
N TRP A 61 31.49 -35.54 1.69
CA TRP A 61 32.20 -34.29 1.39
C TRP A 61 31.92 -33.26 2.48
N THR A 62 32.91 -33.00 3.32
CA THR A 62 32.85 -31.96 4.34
C THR A 62 33.27 -30.63 3.73
N LEU A 63 32.30 -29.90 3.17
CA LEU A 63 32.53 -28.54 2.73
C LEU A 63 32.57 -27.62 3.97
N GLN A 64 33.77 -27.26 4.43
CA GLN A 64 33.93 -26.20 5.43
C GLN A 64 33.71 -24.84 4.77
N VAL A 65 32.44 -24.50 4.54
CA VAL A 65 32.06 -23.18 4.05
C VAL A 65 32.16 -22.19 5.20
N GLN A 66 32.90 -21.10 4.98
CA GLN A 66 32.94 -20.02 5.97
C GLN A 66 31.55 -19.37 6.04
N PRO A 67 30.92 -19.31 7.24
CA PRO A 67 29.53 -18.83 7.37
C PRO A 67 29.34 -17.38 6.88
N THR A 68 30.41 -16.59 6.87
CA THR A 68 30.43 -15.22 6.33
C THR A 68 30.11 -15.15 4.84
N LEU A 69 30.55 -16.13 4.04
CA LEU A 69 30.32 -16.16 2.60
C LEU A 69 28.84 -16.40 2.28
N LEU A 70 28.23 -17.35 2.98
CA LEU A 70 26.79 -17.63 2.88
C LEU A 70 25.95 -16.42 3.31
N LEU A 71 26.37 -15.76 4.40
CA LEU A 71 25.70 -14.59 4.92
C LEU A 71 25.71 -13.43 3.91
N ASN A 72 26.84 -13.20 3.23
CA ASN A 72 26.97 -12.15 2.23
C ASN A 72 26.09 -12.40 0.99
N ILE A 73 26.03 -13.66 0.52
CA ILE A 73 25.18 -14.08 -0.61
C ILE A 73 23.70 -13.83 -0.31
N LEU A 74 23.28 -13.99 0.95
CA LEU A 74 21.89 -13.76 1.36
C LEU A 74 21.57 -12.28 1.63
N LEU A 75 22.43 -11.58 2.36
CA LEU A 75 22.19 -10.19 2.77
C LEU A 75 22.24 -9.21 1.61
N PHE A 76 23.08 -9.47 0.61
CA PHE A 76 23.24 -8.56 -0.52
C PHE A 76 21.92 -8.40 -1.30
N PRO A 77 21.28 -9.45 -1.84
CA PRO A 77 19.97 -9.33 -2.49
C PRO A 77 18.88 -8.81 -1.56
N LEU A 78 18.93 -9.20 -0.28
CA LEU A 78 17.95 -8.75 0.71
C LEU A 78 17.99 -7.23 0.88
N SER A 79 19.19 -6.64 0.96
CA SER A 79 19.35 -5.19 1.11
C SER A 79 18.80 -4.41 -0.10
N PHE A 80 19.01 -4.89 -1.33
CA PHE A 80 18.42 -4.27 -2.53
C PHE A 80 16.90 -4.41 -2.58
N ALA A 81 16.37 -5.56 -2.19
CA ALA A 81 14.92 -5.77 -2.14
C ALA A 81 14.26 -4.80 -1.16
N VAL A 82 14.88 -4.59 0.00
CA VAL A 82 14.43 -3.64 1.01
C VAL A 82 14.53 -2.21 0.49
N ASN A 83 15.67 -1.82 -0.08
CA ASN A 83 15.86 -0.48 -0.64
C ASN A 83 14.83 -0.18 -1.76
N ALA A 84 14.63 -1.11 -2.69
CA ALA A 84 13.64 -0.96 -3.76
C ALA A 84 12.21 -0.82 -3.22
N ALA A 85 11.85 -1.57 -2.17
CA ALA A 85 10.56 -1.44 -1.51
C ALA A 85 10.40 -0.08 -0.81
N TYR A 86 11.45 0.44 -0.18
CA TYR A 86 11.44 1.76 0.44
C TYR A 86 11.34 2.89 -0.60
N GLN A 87 12.10 2.82 -1.70
CA GLN A 87 12.04 3.82 -2.78
C GLN A 87 10.63 3.93 -3.38
N ARG A 88 9.94 2.81 -3.62
CA ARG A 88 8.55 2.83 -4.12
C ARG A 88 7.58 3.47 -3.13
N ARG A 89 7.74 3.22 -1.83
CA ARG A 89 6.91 3.83 -0.78
C ARG A 89 7.15 5.32 -0.67
N GLU A 90 8.41 5.72 -0.72
CA GLU A 90 8.83 7.12 -0.62
C GLU A 90 8.28 7.92 -1.80
N ALA A 91 8.42 7.43 -3.04
CA ALA A 91 7.85 8.08 -4.22
C ALA A 91 6.32 8.25 -4.12
N ALA A 92 5.60 7.19 -3.70
CA ALA A 92 4.15 7.28 -3.51
C ALA A 92 3.75 8.30 -2.42
N LEU A 93 4.51 8.35 -1.32
CA LEU A 93 4.27 9.29 -0.23
C LEU A 93 4.57 10.74 -0.64
N GLN A 94 5.61 10.96 -1.45
CA GLN A 94 5.94 12.26 -2.02
C GLN A 94 4.83 12.78 -2.93
N HIS A 95 4.30 11.95 -3.84
CA HIS A 95 3.17 12.34 -4.69
C HIS A 95 1.90 12.63 -3.87
N PHE A 96 1.62 11.84 -2.84
CA PHE A 96 0.48 12.10 -1.95
C PHE A 96 0.68 13.39 -1.13
N GLY A 97 1.91 13.68 -0.70
CA GLY A 97 2.28 14.92 -0.04
C GLY A 97 2.07 16.15 -0.93
N MET A 98 2.56 16.09 -2.18
CA MET A 98 2.35 17.13 -3.19
C MET A 98 0.87 17.35 -3.50
N PHE A 99 0.10 16.27 -3.65
CA PHE A 99 -1.34 16.36 -3.84
C PHE A 99 -2.01 17.08 -2.66
N LYS A 100 -1.63 16.75 -1.42
CA LYS A 100 -2.18 17.40 -0.22
C LYS A 100 -1.82 18.88 -0.15
N SER A 101 -0.59 19.27 -0.49
CA SER A 101 -0.20 20.69 -0.50
C SER A 101 -0.97 21.46 -1.57
N CYS A 102 -1.08 20.95 -2.79
CA CYS A 102 -1.82 21.62 -3.86
C CYS A 102 -3.30 21.82 -3.49
N THR A 103 -3.94 20.82 -2.88
CA THR A 103 -5.33 20.93 -2.44
C THR A 103 -5.50 21.94 -1.29
N LEU A 104 -4.50 22.04 -0.40
CA LEU A 104 -4.49 23.07 0.64
C LEU A 104 -4.35 24.47 0.04
N ASP A 105 -3.49 24.64 -0.97
CA ASP A 105 -3.30 25.92 -1.66
C ASP A 105 -4.60 26.39 -2.31
N VAL A 106 -5.32 25.48 -2.99
CA VAL A 106 -6.64 25.78 -3.57
C VAL A 106 -7.66 26.18 -2.49
N TYR A 107 -7.69 25.48 -1.36
CA TYR A 107 -8.58 25.84 -0.26
C TYR A 107 -8.26 27.22 0.33
N LEU A 108 -6.98 27.54 0.50
CA LEU A 108 -6.55 28.85 0.98
C LEU A 108 -6.90 29.96 -0.01
N LEU A 109 -6.77 29.68 -1.31
CA LEU A 109 -7.18 30.57 -2.38
C LEU A 109 -8.68 30.90 -2.27
N HIS A 110 -9.53 29.88 -2.16
CA HIS A 110 -10.97 30.03 -1.98
C HIS A 110 -11.31 30.81 -0.71
N ARG A 111 -10.60 30.56 0.39
CA ARG A 111 -10.78 31.29 1.65
C ARG A 111 -10.36 32.76 1.55
N CYS A 112 -9.29 33.07 0.84
CA CYS A 112 -8.79 34.44 0.71
C CYS A 112 -9.70 35.32 -0.15
N TRP A 113 -10.36 34.74 -1.16
CA TRP A 113 -11.31 35.45 -2.04
C TRP A 113 -12.76 35.48 -1.55
N GLN A 114 -13.04 35.04 -0.33
CA GLN A 114 -14.39 35.04 0.25
C GLN A 114 -15.03 36.44 0.43
N PHE A 115 -14.26 37.51 0.23
CA PHE A 115 -14.71 38.90 0.43
C PHE A 115 -15.30 39.54 -0.83
N GLU A 116 -15.37 38.80 -1.95
CA GLU A 116 -16.03 39.26 -3.17
C GLU A 116 -17.56 39.42 -2.93
N PRO A 117 -18.18 40.55 -3.33
CA PRO A 117 -19.59 40.83 -3.03
C PRO A 117 -20.59 39.90 -3.73
N ASN A 118 -20.16 39.14 -4.75
CA ASN A 118 -21.00 38.28 -5.58
C ASN A 118 -20.91 36.79 -5.22
N LEU A 119 -20.18 36.42 -4.16
CA LEU A 119 -19.94 35.02 -3.82
C LEU A 119 -21.00 34.46 -2.87
N PRO A 120 -21.53 33.24 -3.09
CA PRO A 120 -22.46 32.60 -2.16
C PRO A 120 -21.84 32.41 -0.77
N LEU A 121 -22.61 32.65 0.28
CA LEU A 121 -22.19 32.45 1.69
C LEU A 121 -21.73 31.01 1.96
N ASP A 122 -22.33 30.03 1.29
CA ASP A 122 -22.05 28.59 1.48
C ASP A 122 -20.86 28.09 0.65
N PHE A 123 -20.23 28.94 -0.18
CA PHE A 123 -19.19 28.54 -1.13
C PHE A 123 -17.99 27.83 -0.45
N LEU A 124 -17.56 28.33 0.71
CA LEU A 124 -16.44 27.76 1.45
C LEU A 124 -16.76 26.39 2.05
N ASP A 125 -17.99 26.20 2.50
CA ASP A 125 -18.43 24.91 3.04
C ASP A 125 -18.53 23.89 1.91
N CYS A 126 -19.07 24.27 0.75
CA CYS A 126 -19.07 23.41 -0.44
C CYS A 126 -17.63 23.05 -0.89
N SER A 127 -16.70 24.01 -0.88
CA SER A 127 -15.30 23.74 -1.23
C SER A 127 -14.64 22.76 -0.25
N ARG A 128 -14.89 22.93 1.05
CA ARG A 128 -14.39 22.02 2.09
C ARG A 128 -14.94 20.60 1.91
N ASP A 129 -16.24 20.49 1.62
CA ASP A 129 -16.91 19.20 1.41
C ASP A 129 -16.40 18.50 0.15
N CYS A 130 -16.18 19.25 -0.93
CA CYS A 130 -15.59 18.73 -2.16
C CYS A 130 -14.19 18.15 -1.89
N ILE A 131 -13.32 18.90 -1.19
CA ILE A 131 -11.99 18.43 -0.80
C ILE A 131 -12.07 17.17 0.07
N HIS A 132 -12.96 17.15 1.06
CA HIS A 132 -13.16 16.00 1.92
C HIS A 132 -13.61 14.75 1.12
N ASN A 133 -14.50 14.94 0.14
CA ASN A 133 -14.95 13.88 -0.77
C ASN A 133 -13.81 13.37 -1.65
N THR A 134 -12.96 14.24 -2.18
CA THR A 134 -11.78 13.84 -2.95
C THR A 134 -10.82 12.98 -2.11
N PHE A 135 -10.50 13.38 -0.88
CA PHE A 135 -9.65 12.58 0.01
C PHE A 135 -10.28 11.25 0.41
N ASN A 136 -11.60 11.20 0.57
CA ASN A 136 -12.32 9.96 0.83
C ASN A 136 -12.30 9.02 -0.38
N ALA A 137 -12.42 9.53 -1.61
CA ALA A 137 -12.28 8.75 -2.83
C ALA A 137 -10.87 8.15 -2.94
N VAL A 138 -9.82 8.94 -2.69
CA VAL A 138 -8.42 8.43 -2.65
C VAL A 138 -8.25 7.37 -1.58
N ARG A 139 -8.78 7.57 -0.37
CA ARG A 139 -8.71 6.57 0.70
C ARG A 139 -9.40 5.26 0.30
N LYS A 140 -10.61 5.33 -0.28
CA LYS A 140 -11.37 4.16 -0.73
C LYS A 140 -10.65 3.45 -1.88
N TYR A 141 -10.07 4.19 -2.82
CA TYR A 141 -9.24 3.67 -3.89
C TYR A 141 -8.05 2.86 -3.35
N LEU A 142 -7.32 3.41 -2.36
CA LEU A 142 -6.16 2.75 -1.75
C LEU A 142 -6.53 1.53 -0.89
N MET A 143 -7.71 1.51 -0.29
CA MET A 143 -8.21 0.39 0.52
C MET A 143 -8.91 -0.68 -0.30
N SER A 144 -9.28 -0.37 -1.54
CA SER A 144 -9.93 -1.30 -2.44
C SER A 144 -8.98 -2.42 -2.87
N ARG A 145 -9.49 -3.66 -2.82
CA ARG A 145 -8.76 -4.87 -3.21
C ARG A 145 -9.16 -5.35 -4.61
N SER A 146 -10.32 -4.94 -5.10
CA SER A 146 -10.91 -5.37 -6.37
C SER A 146 -10.64 -4.33 -7.46
N GLU A 147 -10.28 -4.76 -8.67
CA GLU A 147 -10.09 -3.87 -9.82
C GLU A 147 -11.33 -3.05 -10.23
N PRO A 148 -12.57 -3.61 -10.29
CA PRO A 148 -13.76 -2.81 -10.60
C PRO A 148 -13.98 -1.66 -9.59
N ASP A 149 -13.86 -1.95 -8.29
CA ASP A 149 -14.01 -0.97 -7.22
C ASP A 149 -12.96 0.14 -7.34
N LYS A 150 -11.73 -0.18 -7.76
CA LYS A 150 -10.68 0.83 -7.98
C LYS A 150 -11.04 1.77 -9.12
N GLN A 151 -11.56 1.25 -10.22
CA GLN A 151 -11.96 2.07 -11.36
C GLN A 151 -13.11 3.01 -11.00
N GLU A 152 -14.08 2.53 -10.22
CA GLU A 152 -15.19 3.35 -9.73
C GLU A 152 -14.70 4.49 -8.83
N GLN A 153 -13.86 4.20 -7.83
CA GLN A 153 -13.32 5.24 -6.94
C GLN A 153 -12.42 6.24 -7.69
N LEU A 154 -11.70 5.78 -8.70
CA LEU A 154 -10.89 6.63 -9.56
C LEU A 154 -11.76 7.60 -10.38
N LYS A 155 -12.91 7.14 -10.88
CA LYS A 155 -13.88 8.00 -11.57
C LYS A 155 -14.43 9.08 -10.62
N ILE A 156 -14.87 8.69 -9.43
CA ILE A 156 -15.34 9.63 -8.40
C ILE A 156 -14.27 10.67 -8.07
N PHE A 157 -13.00 10.24 -7.96
CA PHE A 157 -11.89 11.17 -7.74
C PHE A 157 -11.80 12.21 -8.86
N TYR A 158 -11.79 11.80 -10.14
CA TYR A 158 -11.74 12.74 -11.27
C TYR A 158 -12.94 13.70 -11.28
N ASP A 159 -14.15 13.19 -11.03
CA ASP A 159 -15.36 14.00 -11.01
C ASP A 159 -15.28 15.07 -9.90
N THR A 160 -14.83 14.71 -8.68
CA THR A 160 -14.67 15.69 -7.59
C THR A 160 -13.57 16.72 -7.84
N VAL A 161 -12.45 16.33 -8.48
CA VAL A 161 -11.38 17.29 -8.83
C VAL A 161 -11.85 18.24 -9.93
N ALA A 162 -12.65 17.76 -10.89
CA ALA A 162 -13.25 18.60 -11.91
C ALA A 162 -14.23 19.61 -11.29
N GLU A 163 -15.05 19.19 -10.32
CA GLU A 163 -15.94 20.08 -9.57
C GLU A 163 -15.15 21.15 -8.79
N LEU A 164 -14.08 20.77 -8.09
CA LEU A 164 -13.20 21.72 -7.39
C LEU A 164 -12.56 22.73 -8.35
N THR A 165 -12.22 22.31 -9.57
CA THR A 165 -11.66 23.18 -10.59
C THR A 165 -12.72 24.15 -11.14
N LEU A 166 -13.96 23.67 -11.34
CA LEU A 166 -15.08 24.52 -11.78
C LEU A 166 -15.41 25.61 -10.75
N MET A 167 -15.29 25.31 -9.45
CA MET A 167 -15.44 26.31 -8.39
C MET A 167 -14.43 27.47 -8.52
N ASN A 168 -13.22 27.18 -9.01
CA ASN A 168 -12.22 28.22 -9.24
C ASN A 168 -12.61 29.17 -10.40
N ASP A 169 -13.37 28.69 -11.40
CA ASP A 169 -13.87 29.56 -12.47
C ASP A 169 -14.93 30.55 -11.95
N VAL A 170 -15.71 30.17 -10.93
CA VAL A 170 -16.66 31.09 -10.26
C VAL A 170 -15.90 32.27 -9.65
N LEU A 171 -14.76 32.02 -9.00
CA LEU A 171 -13.90 33.06 -8.42
C LEU A 171 -13.23 33.95 -9.47
N ARG A 172 -13.02 33.46 -10.69
CA ARG A 172 -12.44 34.25 -11.78
C ARG A 172 -13.43 35.22 -12.41
N LEU A 173 -14.71 34.91 -12.33
CA LEU A 173 -15.79 35.66 -12.97
C LEU A 173 -16.51 36.62 -12.01
N SER A 174 -16.27 36.49 -10.70
CA SER A 174 -16.81 37.34 -9.64
C SER A 174 -16.05 38.65 -9.51
#